data_AF-A0A5E4CTF0-F1
#
_entry.id   AF-A0A5E4CTF0-F1
#
_cell.length_a   1.000
_cell.length_b   1.000
_cell.length_c   1.000
_cell.angle_alpha   90.00
_cell.angle_beta   90.00
_cell.angle_gamma   90.00
#
_symmetry.space_group_name_H-M   'P 1'
#
loop_
_entity.id
_entity.type
_entity.pdbx_description
1 polymer ?
#
loop_
_entity_poly.entity_id
_entity_poly.type
_entity_poly.pdbx_seq_one_letter_code
_entity_poly.pdbx_strand_id
1 'polypeptide(L)'
;MVGPNMGVRQERPLLRVVGKESTSSSSLHACHRLCLWQELPKYLRGYHKCTREEVLQLGALIYRVKFEEDKSYFPSIPKLLRELVPQDLIRQISPDDWKRSIVAYFNKHAGKSKEEAKLAFLRLIFKWPTFGSAFFEVKQTTEPNFPEILLIAINKYGVSLIDPRTKERTKE
;
A
#
# COMPACT_ATOMS: atom_id res chain seq x y z
N MET A 1 -37.52 -18.87 -2.75
CA MET A 1 -36.69 -17.68 -3.06
C MET A 1 -35.26 -18.02 -2.69
N VAL A 2 -34.41 -18.26 -3.69
CA VAL A 2 -33.01 -18.65 -3.52
C VAL A 2 -32.18 -17.37 -3.45
N GLY A 3 -31.53 -17.09 -2.32
CA GLY A 3 -30.70 -15.90 -2.16
C GLY A 3 -29.46 -15.91 -3.08
N PRO A 4 -28.95 -14.75 -3.51
CA PRO A 4 -27.82 -14.70 -4.43
C PRO A 4 -26.53 -15.17 -3.76
N ASN A 5 -25.92 -16.15 -4.39
CA ASN A 5 -24.68 -16.79 -4.00
C ASN A 5 -23.51 -15.83 -4.30
N MET A 6 -22.90 -15.24 -3.27
CA MET A 6 -21.67 -14.44 -3.43
C MET A 6 -20.49 -15.38 -3.69
N GLY A 7 -20.14 -15.56 -4.96
CA GLY A 7 -18.94 -16.28 -5.39
C GLY A 7 -17.67 -15.50 -5.03
N VAL A 8 -17.11 -15.74 -3.85
CA VAL A 8 -15.78 -15.24 -3.47
C VAL A 8 -14.73 -16.10 -4.15
N ARG A 9 -14.02 -15.56 -5.14
CA ARG A 9 -12.84 -16.21 -5.72
C ARG A 9 -11.70 -16.13 -4.70
N GLN A 10 -11.59 -17.14 -3.86
CA GLN A 10 -10.58 -17.28 -2.82
C GLN A 10 -9.25 -17.74 -3.44
N GLU A 11 -8.44 -16.82 -3.93
CA GLU A 11 -7.00 -17.07 -3.89
C GLU A 11 -6.60 -16.97 -2.41
N ARG A 12 -5.93 -17.99 -1.86
CA ARG A 12 -5.46 -17.99 -0.47
C ARG A 12 -4.05 -17.39 -0.40
N PRO A 13 -3.85 -16.08 -0.20
CA PRO A 13 -2.65 -15.62 0.46
C PRO A 13 -2.82 -15.89 1.96
N LEU A 14 -1.77 -16.41 2.58
CA LEU A 14 -1.66 -16.66 4.02
C LEU A 14 -1.80 -15.32 4.77
N LEU A 15 -3.03 -14.87 5.03
CA LEU A 15 -3.29 -13.66 5.82
C LEU A 15 -2.98 -13.98 7.28
N ARG A 16 -1.85 -13.48 7.77
CA ARG A 16 -1.63 -13.40 9.22
C ARG A 16 -2.46 -12.24 9.74
N VAL A 17 -3.56 -12.56 10.43
CA VAL A 17 -4.36 -11.60 11.17
C VAL A 17 -3.45 -10.98 12.24
N VAL A 18 -3.06 -9.72 12.08
CA VAL A 18 -2.44 -8.95 13.18
C VAL A 18 -3.57 -8.56 14.11
N GLY A 19 -4.03 -9.53 14.90
CA GLY A 19 -5.05 -9.38 15.92
C GLY A 19 -4.41 -9.12 17.26
N LYS A 20 -4.53 -7.86 17.71
CA LYS A 20 -4.39 -7.35 19.09
C LYS A 20 -3.06 -7.61 19.81
N GLU A 21 -2.67 -6.59 20.57
CA GLU A 21 -1.54 -6.55 21.52
C GLU A 21 -0.13 -6.51 20.93
N SER A 22 0.42 -5.30 20.77
CA SER A 22 1.87 -5.09 20.82
C SER A 22 2.21 -3.65 21.19
N THR A 23 1.89 -3.22 22.41
CA THR A 23 2.35 -1.95 23.00
C THR A 23 3.67 -2.14 23.77
N SER A 24 4.67 -2.78 23.15
CA SER A 24 6.02 -2.88 23.73
C SER A 24 7.08 -2.61 22.66
N SER A 25 8.05 -1.76 22.97
CA SER A 25 9.09 -1.30 22.03
C SER A 25 9.92 -2.43 21.42
N SER A 26 9.98 -3.59 22.07
CA SER A 26 10.69 -4.78 21.60
C SER A 26 9.97 -5.53 20.45
N SER A 27 8.65 -5.35 20.29
CA SER A 27 7.85 -5.97 19.22
C SER A 27 7.98 -5.26 17.85
N LEU A 28 8.42 -3.99 17.86
CA LEU A 28 8.62 -3.19 16.65
C LEU A 28 9.75 -3.73 15.77
N HIS A 29 10.80 -4.33 16.35
CA HIS A 29 11.95 -4.85 15.60
C HIS A 29 11.63 -6.13 14.81
N ALA A 30 10.82 -7.04 15.38
CA ALA A 30 10.36 -8.24 14.68
C ALA A 30 9.22 -7.93 13.70
N CYS A 31 8.31 -7.01 14.04
CA CYS A 31 7.27 -6.53 13.12
C CYS A 31 7.89 -5.79 11.93
N HIS A 32 8.89 -4.92 12.07
CA HIS A 32 9.46 -4.17 10.93
C HIS A 32 9.84 -5.03 9.73
N ARG A 33 10.39 -6.23 9.96
CA ARG A 33 10.80 -7.11 8.88
C ARG A 33 9.60 -7.72 8.17
N LEU A 34 8.52 -8.06 8.86
CA LEU A 34 7.33 -8.71 8.30
C LEU A 34 6.27 -7.71 7.82
N CYS A 35 6.10 -6.60 8.55
CA CYS A 35 5.08 -5.60 8.34
C CYS A 35 5.29 -4.84 7.03
N LEU A 36 6.55 -4.60 6.59
CA LEU A 36 6.80 -4.04 5.26
C LEU A 36 6.33 -4.99 4.14
N TRP A 37 6.69 -6.28 4.21
CA TRP A 37 6.33 -7.24 3.16
C TRP A 37 4.83 -7.53 3.11
N GLN A 38 4.11 -7.33 4.21
CA GLN A 38 2.65 -7.46 4.24
C GLN A 38 1.92 -6.21 3.73
N GLU A 39 2.41 -5.01 4.05
CA GLU A 39 1.77 -3.76 3.66
C GLU A 39 2.18 -3.30 2.24
N LEU A 40 3.39 -3.63 1.79
CA LEU A 40 3.90 -3.22 0.48
C LEU A 40 3.01 -3.71 -0.69
N PRO A 41 2.56 -4.97 -0.75
CA PRO A 41 1.65 -5.41 -1.80
C PRO A 41 0.30 -4.68 -1.77
N LYS A 42 -0.20 -4.31 -0.58
CA LYS A 42 -1.47 -3.56 -0.43
C LYS A 42 -1.32 -2.12 -0.93
N TYR A 43 -0.17 -1.50 -0.65
CA TYR A 43 0.21 -0.21 -1.21
C TYR A 43 0.35 -0.26 -2.74
N LEU A 44 1.11 -1.22 -3.28
CA LEU A 44 1.34 -1.34 -4.73
C LEU A 44 0.05 -1.68 -5.51
N ARG A 45 -0.89 -2.41 -4.89
CA ARG A 45 -2.25 -2.62 -5.42
C ARG A 45 -3.08 -1.34 -5.50
N GLY A 46 -2.68 -0.26 -4.81
CA GLY A 46 -3.44 0.99 -4.77
C GLY A 46 -4.68 0.90 -3.88
N TYR A 47 -4.64 0.17 -2.77
CA TYR A 47 -5.77 0.10 -1.83
C TYR A 47 -5.87 1.31 -0.90
N HIS A 48 -4.83 2.14 -0.85
CA HIS A 48 -4.74 3.30 0.02
C HIS A 48 -4.93 4.59 -0.78
N LYS A 49 -5.72 5.51 -0.23
CA LYS A 49 -5.74 6.89 -0.70
C LYS A 49 -4.41 7.54 -0.31
N CYS A 50 -3.64 7.96 -1.31
CA CYS A 50 -2.34 8.58 -1.13
C CYS A 50 -2.20 9.79 -2.05
N THR A 51 -1.48 10.80 -1.58
CA THR A 51 -1.12 11.97 -2.36
C THR A 51 0.11 11.67 -3.22
N ARG A 52 0.28 12.43 -4.32
CA ARG A 52 1.46 12.29 -5.18
C ARG A 52 2.78 12.43 -4.42
N GLU A 53 2.85 13.37 -3.47
CA GLU A 53 4.05 13.57 -2.66
C GLU A 53 4.37 12.35 -1.78
N GLU A 54 3.36 11.78 -1.11
CA GLU A 54 3.55 10.56 -0.32
C GLU A 54 4.04 9.41 -1.19
N VAL A 55 3.49 9.24 -2.38
CA VAL A 55 3.89 8.19 -3.33
C VAL A 55 5.35 8.34 -3.77
N LEU A 56 5.80 9.56 -4.02
CA LEU A 56 7.19 9.84 -4.37
C LEU A 56 8.15 9.57 -3.19
N GLN A 57 7.76 9.96 -1.98
CA GLN A 57 8.52 9.65 -0.77
C GLN A 57 8.60 8.14 -0.53
N LEU A 58 7.48 7.42 -0.63
CA LEU A 58 7.41 5.98 -0.48
C LEU A 58 8.21 5.26 -1.57
N GLY A 59 8.12 5.69 -2.83
CA GLY A 59 8.88 5.12 -3.95
C GLY A 59 10.40 5.23 -3.72
N ALA A 60 10.87 6.36 -3.24
CA ALA A 60 12.28 6.55 -2.87
C ALA A 60 12.72 5.65 -1.70
N LEU A 61 11.87 5.49 -0.69
CA LEU A 61 12.13 4.60 0.44
C LEU A 61 12.16 3.13 0.02
N ILE A 62 11.21 2.68 -0.82
CA ILE A 62 11.17 1.30 -1.34
C ILE A 62 12.43 1.02 -2.17
N TYR A 63 12.84 1.95 -3.03
CA TYR A 63 14.08 1.83 -3.79
C TYR A 63 15.28 1.64 -2.85
N ARG A 64 15.40 2.49 -1.82
CA ARG A 64 16.47 2.38 -0.80
C ARG A 64 16.43 1.05 -0.04
N VAL A 65 15.25 0.51 0.24
CA VAL A 65 15.16 -0.80 0.90
C VAL A 65 15.66 -1.94 -0.01
N LYS A 66 15.49 -1.80 -1.33
CA LYS A 66 15.90 -2.81 -2.32
C LYS A 66 17.38 -2.71 -2.71
N PHE A 67 17.84 -1.50 -3.03
CA PHE A 67 19.15 -1.24 -3.63
C PHE A 67 20.09 -0.42 -2.73
N GLU A 68 19.66 -0.09 -1.50
CA GLU A 68 20.44 0.67 -0.53
C GLU A 68 20.87 2.05 -1.09
N GLU A 69 22.17 2.33 -1.12
CA GLU A 69 22.72 3.56 -1.70
C GLU A 69 23.18 3.40 -3.16
N ASP A 70 22.91 2.24 -3.78
CA ASP A 70 23.32 1.98 -5.16
C ASP A 70 22.48 2.79 -6.16
N LYS A 71 23.16 3.71 -6.83
CA LYS A 71 22.58 4.61 -7.85
C LYS A 71 22.66 4.00 -9.26
N SER A 72 23.36 2.89 -9.43
CA SER A 72 23.56 2.22 -10.73
C SER A 72 22.24 1.72 -11.32
N TYR A 73 21.24 1.46 -10.48
CA TYR A 73 19.91 1.02 -10.89
C TYR A 73 18.93 2.16 -11.22
N PHE A 74 19.34 3.44 -11.14
CA PHE A 74 18.49 4.57 -11.53
C PHE A 74 17.96 4.50 -12.97
N PRO A 75 18.75 4.10 -13.99
CA PRO A 75 18.24 3.92 -15.34
C PRO A 75 17.16 2.84 -15.45
N SER A 76 17.10 1.91 -14.50
CA SER A 76 16.13 0.82 -14.44
C SER A 76 14.85 1.18 -13.70
N ILE A 77 14.77 2.34 -13.03
CA ILE A 77 13.56 2.80 -12.31
C ILE A 77 12.29 2.74 -13.17
N PRO A 78 12.27 3.19 -14.45
CA PRO A 78 11.10 3.07 -15.31
C PRO A 78 10.56 1.63 -15.45
N LYS A 79 11.44 0.63 -15.43
CA LYS A 79 11.06 -0.79 -15.49
C LYS A 79 10.56 -1.31 -14.14
N LEU A 80 11.03 -0.71 -13.05
CA LEU A 80 10.72 -1.07 -11.66
C LEU A 80 9.50 -0.33 -11.10
N LEU A 81 8.85 0.56 -11.86
CA LEU A 81 7.73 1.39 -11.36
C LEU A 81 6.61 0.58 -10.72
N ARG A 82 6.30 -0.60 -11.25
CA ARG A 82 5.29 -1.52 -10.67
C ARG A 82 5.61 -2.01 -9.27
N GLU A 83 6.87 -1.89 -8.87
CA GLU A 83 7.35 -2.31 -7.57
C GLU A 83 7.65 -1.13 -6.63
N LEU A 84 7.50 0.11 -7.11
CA LEU A 84 7.79 1.35 -6.37
C LEU A 84 6.54 2.22 -6.19
N VAL A 85 5.64 2.20 -7.16
CA VAL A 85 4.48 3.10 -7.28
C VAL A 85 3.19 2.27 -7.40
N PRO A 86 2.08 2.71 -6.81
CA PRO A 86 0.78 2.05 -6.96
C PRO A 86 0.35 1.95 -8.43
N GLN A 87 -0.16 0.78 -8.82
CA GLN A 87 -0.43 0.46 -10.23
C GLN A 87 -1.40 1.44 -10.91
N ASP A 88 -2.36 1.98 -10.16
CA ASP A 88 -3.33 2.98 -10.59
C ASP A 88 -2.71 4.36 -10.86
N LEU A 89 -1.58 4.68 -10.20
CA LEU A 89 -0.89 5.96 -10.35
C LEU A 89 0.21 5.95 -11.42
N ILE A 90 0.76 4.78 -11.77
CA ILE A 90 1.88 4.67 -12.73
C ILE A 90 1.58 5.40 -14.04
N ARG A 91 0.35 5.30 -14.55
CA ARG A 91 -0.06 5.88 -15.84
C ARG A 91 -0.34 7.38 -15.80
N GLN A 92 -0.33 8.02 -14.62
CA GLN A 92 -0.64 9.44 -14.49
C GLN A 92 0.54 10.36 -14.88
N ILE A 93 1.76 9.83 -14.83
CA ILE A 93 2.99 10.58 -15.07
C ILE A 93 3.90 9.73 -15.97
N SER A 94 4.71 10.38 -16.81
CA SER A 94 5.64 9.66 -17.67
C SER A 94 6.66 8.85 -16.83
N PRO A 95 7.13 7.69 -17.31
CA PRO A 95 8.12 6.90 -16.57
C PRO A 95 9.41 7.67 -16.24
N ASP A 96 9.83 8.57 -17.13
CA ASP A 96 11.02 9.40 -16.91
C ASP A 96 10.81 10.49 -15.86
N ASP A 97 9.60 11.05 -15.78
CA ASP A 97 9.27 12.02 -14.74
C ASP A 97 9.13 11.35 -13.37
N TRP A 98 8.54 10.14 -13.31
CA TRP A 98 8.58 9.30 -12.11
C TRP A 98 10.02 9.07 -11.66
N LYS A 99 10.91 8.65 -12.58
CA LYS A 99 12.34 8.46 -12.29
C LYS A 99 12.97 9.73 -11.72
N ARG A 100 12.79 10.88 -12.37
CA ARG A 100 13.34 12.17 -11.92
C ARG A 100 12.87 12.52 -10.51
N SER A 101 11.58 12.41 -10.24
CA SER A 101 11.03 12.73 -8.92
C SER A 101 11.46 11.74 -7.84
N ILE A 102 11.46 10.43 -8.11
CA ILE A 102 11.92 9.41 -7.14
C ILE A 102 13.39 9.64 -6.79
N VAL A 103 14.26 9.91 -7.77
CA VAL A 103 15.68 10.20 -7.54
C VAL A 103 15.86 11.46 -6.69
N ALA A 104 15.05 12.50 -6.91
CA ALA A 104 15.09 13.71 -6.10
C ALA A 104 14.75 13.44 -4.62
N TYR A 105 13.68 12.68 -4.36
CA TYR A 105 13.30 12.28 -3.00
C TYR A 105 14.30 11.29 -2.38
N PHE A 106 14.92 10.42 -3.17
CA PHE A 106 15.97 9.53 -2.71
C PHE A 106 17.19 10.31 -2.20
N ASN A 107 17.63 11.32 -2.95
CA ASN A 107 18.73 12.19 -2.53
C ASN A 107 18.40 13.03 -1.29
N LYS A 108 17.13 13.44 -1.11
CA LYS A 108 16.64 14.10 0.11
C LYS A 108 16.71 13.20 1.35
N HIS A 109 16.75 11.89 1.15
CA HIS A 109 16.86 10.88 2.20
C HIS A 109 18.23 10.17 2.21
N ALA A 110 19.27 10.83 1.70
CA ALA A 110 20.64 10.33 1.73
C ALA A 110 21.11 9.96 3.15
N GLY A 111 21.93 8.91 3.26
CA GLY A 111 22.51 8.47 4.54
C GLY A 111 21.59 7.65 5.44
N LYS A 112 20.33 7.38 5.05
CA LYS A 112 19.46 6.44 5.79
C LYS A 112 19.86 4.99 5.53
N SER A 113 20.03 4.23 6.58
CA SER A 113 20.14 2.77 6.49
C SER A 113 18.87 2.13 5.91
N LYS A 114 18.99 0.88 5.47
CA LYS A 114 17.85 0.08 5.01
C LYS A 114 16.78 -0.02 6.10
N GLU A 115 17.16 -0.18 7.36
CA GLU A 115 16.26 -0.29 8.50
C GLU A 115 15.51 1.01 8.78
N GLU A 116 16.21 2.15 8.69
CA GLU A 116 15.57 3.47 8.81
C GLU A 116 14.62 3.76 7.66
N ALA A 117 14.94 3.31 6.44
CA ALA A 117 14.06 3.44 5.29
C ALA A 117 12.76 2.63 5.48
N LYS A 118 12.85 1.41 6.02
CA LYS A 118 11.68 0.59 6.38
C LYS A 118 10.82 1.26 7.44
N LEU A 119 11.44 1.77 8.50
CA LEU A 119 10.73 2.47 9.58
C LEU A 119 10.08 3.75 9.07
N ALA A 120 10.75 4.52 8.22
CA ALA A 120 10.19 5.72 7.61
C ALA A 120 9.00 5.41 6.71
N PHE A 121 9.05 4.32 5.93
CA PHE A 121 7.93 3.84 5.13
C PHE A 121 6.73 3.53 6.03
N LEU A 122 6.94 2.71 7.06
CA LEU A 122 5.89 2.32 8.01
C LEU A 122 5.29 3.53 8.72
N ARG A 123 6.11 4.49 9.15
CA ARG A 123 5.65 5.73 9.79
C ARG A 123 4.74 6.58 8.91
N LEU A 124 5.00 6.58 7.60
CA LEU A 124 4.19 7.34 6.66
C LEU A 124 2.83 6.67 6.46
N ILE A 125 2.82 5.35 6.18
CA ILE A 125 1.56 4.62 5.96
C ILE A 125 0.74 4.41 7.23
N PHE A 126 1.37 4.41 8.41
CA PHE A 126 0.68 4.27 9.71
C PHE A 126 -0.33 5.39 9.98
N LYS A 127 -0.15 6.55 9.34
CA LYS A 127 -1.10 7.68 9.44
C LYS A 127 -2.42 7.41 8.70
N TRP A 128 -2.45 6.43 7.79
CA TRP A 128 -3.62 6.15 7.00
C TRP A 128 -4.64 5.32 7.80
N PRO A 129 -5.94 5.63 7.70
CA PRO A 129 -7.00 4.91 8.43
C PRO A 129 -7.15 3.45 7.99
N THR A 130 -6.58 3.11 6.83
CA THR A 130 -6.58 1.78 6.21
C THR A 130 -5.31 0.97 6.52
N PHE A 131 -4.41 1.48 7.36
CA PHE A 131 -3.20 0.77 7.74
C PHE A 131 -3.53 -0.54 8.48
N GLY A 132 -2.85 -1.63 8.13
CA GLY A 132 -3.09 -2.94 8.75
C GLY A 132 -4.47 -3.52 8.42
N SER A 133 -5.16 -2.99 7.41
CA SER A 133 -6.43 -3.54 6.92
C SER A 133 -6.20 -4.83 6.12
N ALA A 134 -7.12 -5.78 6.27
CA ALA A 134 -7.36 -6.82 5.29
C ALA A 134 -8.31 -6.26 4.22
N PHE A 135 -7.94 -6.37 2.95
CA PHE A 135 -8.73 -5.85 1.83
C PHE A 135 -9.36 -6.99 1.03
N PHE A 136 -10.64 -6.85 0.71
CA PHE A 136 -11.39 -7.80 -0.11
C PHE A 136 -12.13 -7.04 -1.20
N GLU A 137 -11.84 -7.36 -2.45
CA GLU A 137 -12.62 -6.88 -3.58
C GLU A 137 -13.86 -7.76 -3.72
N VAL A 138 -15.04 -7.15 -3.59
CA VAL A 138 -16.31 -7.85 -3.65
C VAL A 138 -17.18 -7.26 -4.75
N LYS A 139 -18.00 -8.11 -5.35
CA LYS A 139 -19.02 -7.70 -6.31
C LYS A 139 -20.37 -7.72 -5.60
N GLN A 140 -21.00 -6.56 -5.46
CA GLN A 140 -22.28 -6.42 -4.76
C GLN A 140 -23.41 -6.19 -5.78
N THR A 141 -24.60 -6.71 -5.46
CA THR A 141 -25.80 -6.62 -6.32
C THR A 141 -27.02 -6.10 -5.55
N THR A 142 -26.82 -5.69 -4.31
CA THR A 142 -27.87 -5.39 -3.34
C THR A 142 -28.27 -3.93 -3.35
N GLU A 143 -27.32 -3.02 -3.57
CA GLU A 143 -27.53 -1.58 -3.45
C GLU A 143 -27.20 -0.85 -4.78
N PRO A 144 -28.20 -0.28 -5.48
CA PRO A 144 -27.98 0.35 -6.78
C PRO A 144 -27.20 1.68 -6.70
N ASN A 145 -27.13 2.30 -5.52
CA ASN A 145 -26.41 3.57 -5.31
C ASN A 145 -24.89 3.38 -5.16
N PHE A 146 -24.43 2.15 -4.86
CA PHE A 146 -23.02 1.85 -4.75
C PHE A 146 -22.47 1.25 -6.05
N PRO A 147 -21.16 1.41 -6.33
CA PRO A 147 -20.50 0.70 -7.40
C PRO A 147 -20.73 -0.83 -7.31
N GLU A 148 -20.78 -1.49 -8.46
CA GLU A 148 -20.91 -2.95 -8.55
C GLU A 148 -19.73 -3.68 -7.90
N ILE A 149 -18.54 -3.05 -7.93
CA ILE A 149 -17.32 -3.55 -7.29
C ILE A 149 -16.98 -2.63 -6.11
N LEU A 150 -16.86 -3.21 -4.92
CA LEU A 150 -16.47 -2.50 -3.70
C LEU A 150 -15.21 -3.13 -3.10
N LEU A 151 -14.42 -2.30 -2.43
CA LEU A 151 -13.26 -2.74 -1.67
C LEU A 151 -13.61 -2.70 -0.18
N ILE A 152 -13.73 -3.87 0.45
CA ILE A 152 -13.95 -4.00 1.89
C ILE A 152 -12.61 -3.96 2.61
N ALA A 153 -12.42 -3.03 3.53
CA ALA A 153 -11.27 -2.96 4.43
C ALA A 153 -11.68 -3.34 5.86
N ILE A 154 -11.11 -4.42 6.39
CA ILE A 154 -11.33 -4.88 7.77
C ILE A 154 -10.10 -4.56 8.61
N ASN A 155 -10.24 -3.74 9.66
CA ASN A 155 -9.15 -3.37 10.56
C ASN A 155 -9.62 -3.22 12.01
N LYS A 156 -8.74 -2.70 12.88
CA LYS A 156 -9.05 -2.48 14.31
C LYS A 156 -10.23 -1.53 14.56
N TYR A 157 -10.60 -0.71 13.58
CA TYR A 157 -11.74 0.22 13.64
C TYR A 157 -13.04 -0.41 13.12
N GLY A 158 -13.01 -1.67 12.67
CA GLY A 158 -14.17 -2.40 12.13
C GLY A 158 -14.07 -2.63 10.62
N VAL A 159 -15.24 -2.64 9.98
CA VAL A 159 -15.37 -2.87 8.53
C VAL A 159 -15.61 -1.53 7.84
N SER A 160 -14.91 -1.28 6.74
CA SER A 160 -15.06 -0.08 5.92
C SER A 160 -15.35 -0.46 4.47
N LEU A 161 -16.32 0.19 3.86
CA LEU A 161 -16.58 0.10 2.42
C LEU A 161 -15.82 1.22 1.72
N ILE A 162 -15.04 0.88 0.71
CA ILE A 162 -14.19 1.81 -0.05
C ILE A 162 -14.53 1.64 -1.52
N ASP A 163 -14.72 2.77 -2.21
CA ASP A 163 -14.84 2.77 -3.67
C ASP A 163 -13.47 2.47 -4.30
N PRO A 164 -13.34 1.42 -5.14
CA PRO A 164 -12.05 1.01 -5.70
C PRO A 164 -11.46 2.03 -6.69
N ARG A 165 -12.25 2.96 -7.22
CA ARG A 165 -11.80 4.02 -8.15
C ARG A 165 -11.34 5.25 -7.39
N THR A 166 -12.18 5.76 -6.48
CA THR A 166 -11.89 7.03 -5.77
C THR A 166 -11.04 6.82 -4.50
N LYS A 167 -10.97 5.57 -4.00
CA LYS A 167 -10.37 5.21 -2.71
C LYS A 167 -11.03 5.94 -1.53
N GLU A 168 -12.22 6.47 -1.72
CA GLU A 168 -12.97 7.15 -0.67
C GLU A 168 -13.81 6.14 0.09
N ARG A 169 -13.90 6.35 1.40
CA ARG A 169 -14.80 5.57 2.24
C ARG A 169 -16.22 5.98 1.87
N THR A 170 -17.02 5.03 1.43
CA THR A 170 -18.43 5.29 1.19
C THR A 170 -19.12 5.41 2.54
N LYS A 171 -19.79 6.55 2.76
CA LYS A 171 -20.51 6.82 4.00
C LYS A 171 -21.87 6.14 3.94
N GLU A 172 -22.22 5.43 5.00
CA GLU A 172 -23.63 5.21 5.37
C GLU A 172 -24.22 6.51 5.93
#